data_AF-A0A7W0D008-F1
#
_entry.id   AF-A0A7W0D008-F1
#
_cell.length_a   1.000
_cell.length_b   1.000
_cell.length_c   1.000
_cell.angle_alpha   90.00
_cell.angle_beta   90.00
_cell.angle_gamma   90.00
#
_symmetry.space_group_name_H-M   'P 1'
#
loop_
_entity.id
_entity.type
_entity.pdbx_description
1 polymer ?
#
loop_
_entity_poly.entity_id
_entity_poly.type
_entity_poly.pdbx_seq_one_letter_code
_entity_poly.pdbx_strand_id
1 'polypeptide(L)'
;MTPLGRKLVAVAAFLLAALLLYFIDNIPAASALDETKAWTAGRSSELIVYGPPRAQIFEFNGAPGAGLDVRASAVRLSEDTLAALDQAGVARPAAKGVALSWLGRTDPSGKINLTVENLRASPEAGLSLVATGNANIPQLRLTPIQTALTITVSAPAGDSLSVPPIGLKIADRAVPQPIATMMPVRFEVPPGESVYLTFPSEAAMRDASFRLGLPASADELASDLPIDRFEIGPRRADPAGTGLARVEQGACGAAAGHFLLTRLAPRRSDCGGDNKLAVEDLQVAPSQLAVKVSGSGFVIKDGKPVVAGLMTKITSNKLVAALLALFYAALAGWVWKSLTGGAK
;
A
#
# COMPACT_ATOMS: atom_id res chain seq x y z
N MET A 1 -9.70 -29.92 -49.85
CA MET A 1 -9.95 -28.61 -49.19
C MET A 1 -10.50 -27.65 -50.24
N THR A 2 -11.67 -27.07 -50.03
CA THR A 2 -12.27 -26.10 -50.96
C THR A 2 -11.41 -24.82 -51.02
N PRO A 3 -11.47 -24.03 -52.11
CA PRO A 3 -10.76 -22.75 -52.20
C PRO A 3 -11.12 -21.79 -51.06
N LEU A 4 -12.35 -21.86 -50.56
CA LEU A 4 -12.79 -21.12 -49.37
C LEU A 4 -12.08 -21.60 -48.10
N GLY A 5 -11.92 -22.91 -47.91
CA GLY A 5 -11.19 -23.49 -46.78
C GLY A 5 -9.71 -23.08 -46.73
N ARG A 6 -9.04 -23.00 -47.88
CA ARG A 6 -7.63 -22.52 -47.94
C ARG A 6 -7.50 -21.05 -47.53
N LYS A 7 -8.43 -20.19 -47.96
CA LYS A 7 -8.45 -18.77 -47.57
C LYS A 7 -8.67 -18.59 -46.07
N LEU A 8 -9.61 -19.34 -45.48
CA LEU A 8 -9.87 -19.31 -44.05
C LEU A 8 -8.65 -19.73 -43.22
N VAL A 9 -7.96 -20.81 -43.61
CA VAL A 9 -6.74 -21.25 -42.93
C VAL A 9 -5.63 -20.21 -43.02
N ALA A 10 -5.46 -19.57 -44.18
CA ALA A 10 -4.42 -18.54 -44.35
C ALA A 10 -4.66 -17.31 -43.45
N VAL A 11 -5.90 -16.82 -43.40
CA VAL A 11 -6.26 -15.70 -42.52
C VAL A 11 -6.12 -16.10 -41.05
N ALA A 12 -6.58 -17.30 -40.67
CA ALA A 12 -6.45 -17.79 -39.29
C ALA A 12 -4.98 -17.89 -38.84
N ALA A 13 -4.09 -18.40 -39.70
CA ALA A 13 -2.66 -18.49 -39.41
C ALA A 13 -2.01 -17.09 -39.24
N PHE A 14 -2.40 -16.12 -40.09
CA PHE A 14 -1.93 -14.75 -39.98
C PHE A 14 -2.39 -14.07 -38.68
N LEU A 15 -3.68 -14.23 -38.35
CA LEU A 15 -4.24 -13.70 -37.11
C LEU A 15 -3.58 -14.33 -35.88
N LEU A 16 -3.33 -15.64 -35.91
CA LEU A 16 -2.63 -16.33 -34.83
C LEU A 16 -1.20 -15.78 -34.65
N ALA A 17 -0.45 -15.59 -35.73
CA ALA A 17 0.90 -15.04 -35.68
C ALA A 17 0.91 -13.59 -35.16
N ALA A 18 -0.03 -12.75 -35.62
CA ALA A 18 -0.18 -11.37 -35.15
C ALA A 18 -0.57 -11.32 -33.66
N LEU A 19 -1.46 -12.22 -33.21
CA LEU A 19 -1.87 -12.30 -31.80
C LEU A 19 -0.72 -12.78 -30.90
N LEU A 20 0.09 -13.72 -31.37
CA LEU A 20 1.26 -14.21 -30.66
C LEU A 20 2.34 -13.12 -30.54
N LEU A 21 2.58 -12.35 -31.60
CA LEU A 21 3.45 -11.18 -31.57
C LEU A 21 2.96 -10.12 -30.58
N TYR A 22 1.69 -9.76 -30.69
CA TYR A 22 1.07 -8.81 -29.77
C TYR A 22 1.23 -9.29 -28.32
N PHE A 23 0.98 -10.57 -28.06
CA PHE A 23 1.16 -11.15 -26.75
C PHE A 23 2.61 -11.01 -26.26
N ILE A 24 3.60 -11.44 -27.05
CA ILE A 24 5.03 -11.36 -26.71
C ILE A 24 5.47 -9.93 -26.41
N ASP A 25 5.03 -8.95 -27.20
CA ASP A 25 5.40 -7.55 -27.03
C ASP A 25 4.75 -6.92 -25.80
N ASN A 26 3.62 -7.47 -25.35
CA ASN A 26 2.89 -6.99 -24.18
C ASN A 26 3.12 -7.83 -22.92
N ILE A 27 4.06 -8.78 -22.92
CA ILE A 27 4.34 -9.59 -21.73
C ILE A 27 4.92 -8.68 -20.62
N PRO A 28 4.28 -8.63 -19.43
CA PRO A 28 4.85 -7.94 -18.29
C PRO A 28 6.16 -8.59 -17.86
N ALA A 29 7.15 -7.76 -17.57
CA ALA A 29 8.41 -8.22 -17.04
C ALA A 29 8.69 -7.51 -15.71
N ALA A 30 9.22 -8.26 -14.76
CA ALA A 30 9.70 -7.70 -13.52
C ALA A 30 11.00 -6.95 -13.78
N SER A 31 11.08 -5.72 -13.26
CA SER A 31 12.27 -4.88 -13.32
C SER A 31 12.60 -4.34 -11.94
N ALA A 32 13.83 -3.88 -11.75
CA ALA A 32 14.15 -3.05 -10.59
C ALA A 32 13.23 -1.82 -10.58
N LEU A 33 12.77 -1.45 -9.39
CA LEU A 33 12.08 -0.19 -9.18
C LEU A 33 13.11 0.96 -9.23
N ASP A 34 12.66 2.12 -9.69
CA ASP A 34 13.50 3.32 -9.64
C ASP A 34 13.52 3.86 -8.21
N GLU A 35 14.59 3.54 -7.48
CA GLU A 35 14.78 3.94 -6.09
C GLU A 35 14.85 5.46 -5.91
N THR A 36 15.06 6.25 -6.97
CA THR A 36 15.08 7.72 -6.84
C THR A 36 13.68 8.33 -6.86
N LYS A 37 12.67 7.56 -7.25
CA LYS A 37 11.33 8.05 -7.52
C LYS A 37 10.37 7.72 -6.37
N ALA A 38 9.69 8.74 -5.86
CA ALA A 38 8.56 8.55 -4.95
C ALA A 38 7.26 8.31 -5.73
N TRP A 39 6.43 7.38 -5.25
CA TRP A 39 5.07 7.16 -5.73
C TRP A 39 4.09 7.98 -4.90
N THR A 40 3.19 8.71 -5.54
CA THR A 40 2.37 9.72 -4.85
C THR A 40 0.88 9.40 -4.93
N ALA A 41 0.19 9.51 -3.80
CA ALA A 41 -1.26 9.41 -3.68
C ALA A 41 -1.82 10.75 -3.18
N GLY A 42 -2.57 11.46 -4.03
CA GLY A 42 -3.21 12.72 -3.68
C GLY A 42 -4.57 12.55 -2.96
N ARG A 43 -5.30 13.65 -2.74
CA ARG A 43 -6.59 13.68 -1.99
C ARG A 43 -7.65 12.66 -2.43
N SER A 44 -7.74 12.41 -3.74
CA SER A 44 -8.72 11.48 -4.31
C SER A 44 -8.24 10.03 -4.32
N SER A 45 -6.97 9.82 -3.99
CA SER A 45 -6.30 8.54 -4.10
C SER A 45 -5.97 7.97 -2.73
N GLU A 46 -5.74 6.67 -2.72
CA GLU A 46 -5.39 5.89 -1.54
C GLU A 46 -4.14 5.08 -1.85
N LEU A 47 -3.26 4.95 -0.86
CA LEU A 47 -2.10 4.08 -0.89
C LEU A 47 -2.44 2.83 -0.09
N ILE A 48 -2.25 1.64 -0.67
CA ILE A 48 -2.43 0.37 0.02
C ILE A 48 -1.14 -0.44 -0.07
N VAL A 49 -0.65 -0.90 1.07
CA VAL A 49 0.45 -1.86 1.16
C VAL A 49 -0.10 -3.23 1.57
N TYR A 50 0.36 -4.30 0.90
CA TYR A 50 -0.11 -5.67 1.11
C TYR A 50 1.04 -6.62 1.45
N GLY A 51 0.72 -7.68 2.18
CA GLY A 51 1.71 -8.66 2.62
C GLY A 51 2.70 -8.18 3.69
N PRO A 52 2.37 -7.21 4.58
CA PRO A 52 3.30 -6.85 5.64
C PRO A 52 3.45 -8.02 6.64
N PRO A 53 4.58 -8.13 7.35
CA PRO A 53 4.79 -9.14 8.36
C PRO A 53 3.80 -9.01 9.53
N ARG A 54 3.68 -10.07 10.34
CA ARG A 54 3.00 -10.01 11.64
C ARG A 54 3.93 -9.38 12.68
N ALA A 55 4.08 -8.07 12.62
CA ALA A 55 4.96 -7.28 13.48
C ALA A 55 4.45 -5.82 13.56
N GLN A 56 5.21 -4.94 14.20
CA GLN A 56 5.04 -3.50 14.04
C GLN A 56 5.31 -3.12 12.58
N ILE A 57 4.37 -2.41 11.97
CA ILE A 57 4.42 -2.03 10.55
C ILE A 57 4.42 -0.52 10.35
N PHE A 58 4.00 0.25 11.35
CA PHE A 58 3.99 1.70 11.29
C PHE A 58 4.30 2.29 12.66
N GLU A 59 5.09 3.35 12.64
CA GLU A 59 5.44 4.16 13.80
C GLU A 59 5.25 5.63 13.45
N PHE A 60 4.64 6.35 14.37
CA PHE A 60 4.51 7.79 14.36
C PHE A 60 5.19 8.35 15.59
N ASN A 61 6.08 9.32 15.37
CA ASN A 61 6.70 10.12 16.42
C ASN A 61 6.39 11.60 16.15
N GLY A 62 5.59 12.20 17.01
CA GLY A 62 5.14 13.58 16.87
C GLY A 62 6.27 14.60 17.04
N ALA A 63 6.08 15.78 16.45
CA ALA A 63 6.94 16.93 16.69
C ALA A 63 6.92 17.32 18.19
N PRO A 64 8.04 17.80 18.76
CA PRO A 64 8.07 18.30 20.13
C PRO A 64 6.97 19.34 20.39
N GLY A 65 6.22 19.18 21.49
CA GLY A 65 5.13 20.09 21.84
C GLY A 65 3.87 20.01 20.97
N ALA A 66 3.86 19.17 19.92
CA ALA A 66 2.68 19.00 19.09
C ALA A 66 1.70 18.01 19.71
N GLY A 67 0.41 18.38 19.71
CA GLY A 67 -0.68 17.48 20.06
C GLY A 67 -1.04 16.52 18.92
N LEU A 68 -1.87 15.53 19.24
CA LEU A 68 -2.46 14.59 18.28
C LEU A 68 -3.86 14.19 18.74
N ASP A 69 -4.83 14.22 17.84
CA ASP A 69 -6.17 13.67 18.08
C ASP A 69 -6.33 12.35 17.33
N VAL A 70 -6.53 11.27 18.08
CA VAL A 70 -6.74 9.91 17.58
C VAL A 70 -8.21 9.55 17.77
N ARG A 71 -8.91 9.25 16.67
CA ARG A 71 -10.32 8.87 16.69
C ARG A 71 -10.57 7.57 15.95
N ALA A 72 -11.38 6.70 16.53
CA ALA A 72 -11.88 5.49 15.88
C ALA A 72 -13.32 5.22 16.32
N SER A 73 -14.17 4.74 15.41
CA SER A 73 -15.61 4.55 15.67
C SER A 73 -15.92 3.19 16.29
N ALA A 74 -15.15 2.16 15.96
CA ALA A 74 -15.33 0.81 16.45
C ALA A 74 -13.97 0.13 16.68
N VAL A 75 -13.54 0.08 17.94
CA VAL A 75 -12.31 -0.60 18.36
C VAL A 75 -12.58 -1.62 19.46
N ARG A 76 -11.69 -2.58 19.63
CA ARG A 76 -11.64 -3.47 20.79
C ARG A 76 -10.50 -3.02 21.70
N LEU A 77 -10.79 -2.66 22.94
CA LEU A 77 -9.74 -2.29 23.88
C LEU A 77 -8.94 -3.53 24.28
N SER A 78 -7.63 -3.38 24.50
CA SER A 78 -6.81 -4.46 25.06
C SER A 78 -7.21 -4.75 26.52
N GLU A 79 -6.89 -5.95 27.00
CA GLU A 79 -7.10 -6.30 28.42
C GLU A 79 -6.31 -5.37 29.36
N ASP A 80 -5.11 -4.93 28.97
CA ASP A 80 -4.32 -3.99 29.76
C ASP A 80 -5.03 -2.63 29.90
N THR A 81 -5.61 -2.11 28.80
CA THR A 81 -6.39 -0.87 28.84
C THR A 81 -7.67 -1.06 29.63
N LEU A 82 -8.35 -2.20 29.52
CA LEU A 82 -9.54 -2.50 30.33
C LEU A 82 -9.22 -2.59 31.83
N ALA A 83 -8.11 -3.24 32.19
CA ALA A 83 -7.67 -3.32 33.58
C ALA A 83 -7.32 -1.95 34.16
N ALA A 84 -6.69 -1.09 33.38
CA ALA A 84 -6.39 0.27 33.80
C ALA A 84 -7.66 1.14 33.96
N LEU A 85 -8.69 0.93 33.14
CA LEU A 85 -10.00 1.56 33.33
C LEU A 85 -10.70 1.11 34.62
N ASP A 86 -10.60 -0.18 34.97
CA ASP A 86 -11.17 -0.69 36.22
C ASP A 86 -10.49 -0.07 37.43
N GLN A 87 -9.16 0.02 37.42
CA GLN A 87 -8.38 0.70 38.47
C GLN A 87 -8.75 2.19 38.56
N ALA A 88 -9.15 2.78 37.44
CA ALA A 88 -9.61 4.17 37.38
C ALA A 88 -11.05 4.38 37.87
N GLY A 89 -11.77 3.30 38.25
CA GLY A 89 -13.19 3.37 38.57
C GLY A 89 -14.08 3.67 37.37
N VAL A 90 -13.58 3.52 36.14
CA VAL A 90 -14.35 3.68 34.91
C VAL A 90 -14.93 2.34 34.50
N ALA A 91 -16.25 2.23 34.57
CA ALA A 91 -16.92 0.99 34.19
C ALA A 91 -16.63 0.58 32.74
N ARG A 92 -16.24 -0.70 32.56
CA ARG A 92 -15.94 -1.30 31.26
C ARG A 92 -17.06 -1.04 30.26
N PRO A 93 -16.75 -0.82 28.97
CA PRO A 93 -17.77 -0.74 27.94
C PRO A 93 -18.51 -2.07 27.80
N ALA A 94 -19.83 -2.01 27.66
CA ALA A 94 -20.66 -3.21 27.49
C ALA A 94 -20.53 -3.83 26.08
N ALA A 95 -20.23 -3.01 25.07
CA ALA A 95 -20.04 -3.44 23.69
C ALA A 95 -18.58 -3.81 23.43
N LYS A 96 -18.36 -4.82 22.57
CA LYS A 96 -17.00 -5.20 22.11
C LYS A 96 -16.40 -4.17 21.16
N GLY A 97 -17.22 -3.51 20.34
CA GLY A 97 -16.81 -2.42 19.46
C GLY A 97 -17.22 -1.09 20.07
N VAL A 98 -16.24 -0.24 20.37
CA VAL A 98 -16.47 1.06 21.02
C VAL A 98 -15.84 2.19 20.24
N ALA A 99 -16.46 3.36 20.30
CA ALA A 99 -15.80 4.58 19.84
C ALA A 99 -14.68 4.96 20.82
N LEU A 100 -13.57 5.44 20.29
CA LEU A 100 -12.44 5.95 21.06
C LEU A 100 -12.06 7.32 20.51
N SER A 101 -11.88 8.27 21.42
CA SER A 101 -11.27 9.57 21.14
C SER A 101 -10.19 9.82 22.18
N TRP A 102 -8.97 10.00 21.70
CA TRP A 102 -7.81 10.32 22.50
C TRP A 102 -7.23 11.62 21.98
N LEU A 103 -7.26 12.66 22.82
CA LEU A 103 -6.72 13.98 22.54
C LEU A 103 -5.45 14.17 23.36
N GLY A 104 -4.34 13.84 22.71
CA GLY A 104 -3.00 14.00 23.29
C GLY A 104 -2.54 15.45 23.25
N ARG A 105 -2.02 15.89 24.38
CA ARG A 105 -1.22 17.11 24.50
C ARG A 105 0.06 16.74 25.23
N THR A 106 1.15 17.40 24.86
CA THR A 106 2.46 17.20 25.48
C THR A 106 3.09 18.57 25.78
N ASP A 107 4.06 18.58 26.66
CA ASP A 107 4.79 19.81 26.99
C ASP A 107 5.69 20.20 25.79
N PRO A 108 6.28 21.41 25.76
CA PRO A 108 7.05 21.86 24.60
C PRO A 108 8.21 20.95 24.17
N SER A 109 8.77 20.12 25.07
CA SER A 109 9.87 19.19 24.74
C SER A 109 9.41 17.75 24.52
N GLY A 110 8.25 17.37 25.04
CA GLY A 110 7.66 16.04 24.95
C GLY A 110 7.14 15.73 23.54
N LYS A 111 6.98 14.43 23.26
CA LYS A 111 6.51 13.90 21.98
C LYS A 111 5.38 12.90 22.19
N ILE A 112 4.53 12.75 21.20
CA ILE A 112 3.49 11.71 21.17
C ILE A 112 3.98 10.59 20.27
N ASN A 113 3.90 9.36 20.77
CA ASN A 113 4.29 8.16 20.03
C ASN A 113 3.06 7.30 19.75
N LEU A 114 2.99 6.77 18.54
CA LEU A 114 1.96 5.82 18.15
C LEU A 114 2.59 4.69 17.34
N THR A 115 2.36 3.45 17.75
CA THR A 115 2.80 2.26 17.02
C THR A 115 1.59 1.48 16.51
N VAL A 116 1.75 0.85 15.35
CA VAL A 116 0.73 0.01 14.73
C VAL A 116 1.35 -1.34 14.40
N GLU A 117 0.76 -2.39 14.94
CA GLU A 117 1.14 -3.78 14.70
C GLU A 117 0.10 -4.47 13.84
N ASN A 118 0.56 -5.25 12.87
CA ASN A 118 -0.29 -6.11 12.06
C ASN A 118 -0.44 -7.48 12.72
N LEU A 119 -1.68 -7.94 12.91
CA LEU A 119 -1.96 -9.21 13.58
C LEU A 119 -1.87 -10.44 12.67
N ARG A 120 -1.79 -10.26 11.35
CA ARG A 120 -1.80 -11.37 10.38
C ARG A 120 -0.84 -11.15 9.22
N ALA A 121 0.15 -12.04 9.08
CA ALA A 121 0.96 -12.13 7.87
C ALA A 121 0.17 -12.87 6.78
N SER A 122 -0.26 -12.15 5.73
CA SER A 122 -0.96 -12.73 4.59
C SER A 122 -0.80 -11.83 3.35
N PRO A 123 -0.65 -12.38 2.13
CA PRO A 123 -0.55 -11.59 0.90
C PRO A 123 -1.80 -10.75 0.57
N GLU A 124 -2.91 -11.01 1.25
CA GLU A 124 -4.17 -10.26 1.14
C GLU A 124 -4.39 -9.30 2.31
N ALA A 125 -3.67 -9.50 3.42
CA ALA A 125 -3.65 -8.58 4.54
C ALA A 125 -2.86 -7.32 4.16
N GLY A 126 -3.29 -6.18 4.65
CA GLY A 126 -2.65 -4.91 4.32
C GLY A 126 -3.06 -3.74 5.18
N LEU A 127 -2.46 -2.61 4.86
CA LEU A 127 -2.73 -1.31 5.47
C LEU A 127 -3.07 -0.32 4.35
N SER A 128 -4.23 0.31 4.48
CA SER A 128 -4.65 1.45 3.68
C SER A 128 -4.31 2.75 4.39
N LEU A 129 -3.73 3.68 3.64
CA LEU A 129 -3.27 4.99 4.07
C LEU A 129 -3.92 6.06 3.18
N VAL A 130 -4.57 7.04 3.79
CA VAL A 130 -5.21 8.15 3.07
C VAL A 130 -5.00 9.46 3.80
N ALA A 131 -4.43 10.47 3.11
CA ALA A 131 -4.45 11.85 3.58
C ALA A 131 -5.86 12.45 3.32
N THR A 132 -6.70 12.50 4.36
CA THR A 132 -8.10 12.95 4.29
C THR A 132 -8.29 14.43 4.63
N GLY A 133 -7.27 15.08 5.18
CA GLY A 133 -7.34 16.45 5.66
C GLY A 133 -7.10 17.54 4.61
N ASN A 134 -6.83 18.74 5.12
CA ASN A 134 -6.35 19.89 4.37
C ASN A 134 -5.32 20.65 5.22
N ALA A 135 -4.75 21.74 4.71
CA ALA A 135 -3.72 22.51 5.43
C ALA A 135 -4.17 23.02 6.82
N ASN A 136 -5.47 23.31 6.99
CA ASN A 136 -6.03 23.81 8.25
C ASN A 136 -6.34 22.69 9.25
N ILE A 137 -6.73 21.51 8.75
CA ILE A 137 -7.03 20.33 9.55
C ILE A 137 -6.34 19.13 8.87
N PRO A 138 -5.02 18.98 9.03
CA PRO A 138 -4.32 17.85 8.44
C PRO A 138 -4.78 16.57 9.11
N GLN A 139 -5.03 15.54 8.31
CA GLN A 139 -5.56 14.27 8.82
C GLN A 139 -5.04 13.11 7.99
N LEU A 140 -4.62 12.06 8.68
CA LEU A 140 -4.22 10.77 8.11
C LEU A 140 -5.20 9.69 8.59
N ARG A 141 -5.79 8.96 7.65
CA ARG A 141 -6.65 7.81 7.92
C ARG A 141 -5.89 6.52 7.68
N LEU A 142 -5.90 5.64 8.67
CA LEU A 142 -5.35 4.28 8.58
C LEU A 142 -6.51 3.28 8.59
N THR A 143 -6.47 2.26 7.74
CA THR A 143 -7.54 1.25 7.65
C THR A 143 -6.94 -0.14 7.40
N PRO A 144 -7.24 -1.17 8.23
CA PRO A 144 -6.79 -2.53 7.99
C PRO A 144 -7.53 -3.17 6.81
N ILE A 145 -6.79 -3.90 5.98
CA ILE A 145 -7.35 -4.71 4.89
C ILE A 145 -7.18 -6.19 5.25
N GLN A 146 -8.29 -6.94 5.35
CA GLN A 146 -8.31 -8.38 5.66
C GLN A 146 -7.46 -8.85 6.87
N THR A 147 -7.16 -7.92 7.78
CA THR A 147 -6.41 -8.12 9.03
C THR A 147 -6.98 -7.18 10.09
N ALA A 148 -6.52 -7.32 11.33
CA ALA A 148 -6.72 -6.33 12.38
C ALA A 148 -5.39 -5.66 12.71
N LEU A 149 -5.46 -4.41 13.15
CA LEU A 149 -4.30 -3.62 13.59
C LEU A 149 -4.37 -3.38 15.08
N THR A 150 -3.30 -3.67 15.79
CA THR A 150 -3.16 -3.25 17.19
C THR A 150 -2.46 -1.91 17.20
N ILE A 151 -3.09 -0.91 17.80
CA ILE A 151 -2.58 0.44 17.92
C ILE A 151 -2.30 0.73 19.38
N THR A 152 -1.08 1.19 19.64
CA THR A 152 -0.68 1.69 20.97
C THR A 152 -0.37 3.17 20.83
N VAL A 153 -1.01 4.00 21.64
CA VAL A 153 -0.75 5.44 21.71
C VAL A 153 -0.25 5.81 23.10
N SER A 154 0.81 6.62 23.14
CA SER A 154 1.41 7.13 24.36
C SER A 154 1.88 8.58 24.20
N ALA A 155 1.80 9.34 25.28
CA ALA A 155 2.40 10.66 25.39
C ALA A 155 3.34 10.61 26.60
N PRO A 156 4.61 10.16 26.43
CA PRO A 156 5.57 10.21 27.52
C PRO A 156 5.64 11.61 28.12
N ALA A 157 5.75 11.68 29.45
CA ALA A 157 6.09 12.92 30.14
C ALA A 157 7.45 13.40 29.58
N GLY A 158 7.54 14.66 29.17
CA GLY A 158 8.81 15.28 28.84
C GLY A 158 9.64 15.54 30.10
N ASP A 159 10.61 16.43 30.01
CA ASP A 159 11.45 16.83 31.15
C ASP A 159 10.68 17.64 32.21
N SER A 160 9.40 17.92 31.99
CA SER A 160 8.56 18.68 32.92
C SER A 160 7.96 17.80 34.03
N LEU A 161 7.87 18.36 35.23
CA LEU A 161 7.21 17.73 36.38
C LEU A 161 5.67 17.66 36.24
N SER A 162 5.10 18.24 35.17
CA SER A 162 3.65 18.34 34.96
C SER A 162 3.25 17.75 33.61
N VAL A 163 2.66 16.56 33.62
CA VAL A 163 2.13 15.95 32.39
C VAL A 163 0.86 16.70 31.96
N PRO A 164 0.79 17.24 30.73
CA PRO A 164 -0.41 17.92 30.27
C PRO A 164 -1.63 16.99 30.26
N PRO A 165 -2.84 17.52 30.52
CA PRO A 165 -4.03 16.69 30.57
C PRO A 165 -4.34 16.09 29.21
N ILE A 166 -4.45 14.77 29.16
CA ILE A 166 -4.93 14.00 28.01
C ILE A 166 -6.47 13.89 28.04
N GLY A 167 -7.14 14.27 26.95
CA GLY A 167 -8.57 14.02 26.82
C GLY A 167 -8.82 12.59 26.33
N LEU A 168 -9.19 11.65 27.20
CA LEU A 168 -9.59 10.31 26.77
C LEU A 168 -11.10 10.10 26.95
N LYS A 169 -11.77 9.76 25.86
CA LYS A 169 -13.19 9.39 25.83
C LYS A 169 -13.34 8.00 25.21
N ILE A 170 -14.07 7.12 25.89
CA ILE A 170 -14.38 5.76 25.45
C ILE A 170 -15.89 5.61 25.42
N ALA A 171 -16.41 5.21 24.26
CA ALA A 171 -17.81 5.36 23.89
C ALA A 171 -18.28 6.80 24.16
N ASP A 172 -19.08 7.00 25.22
CA ASP A 172 -19.56 8.32 25.66
C ASP A 172 -19.03 8.81 27.01
N ARG A 173 -18.06 8.09 27.59
CA ARG A 173 -17.55 8.38 28.93
C ARG A 173 -16.15 8.98 28.87
N ALA A 174 -15.99 10.14 29.49
CA ALA A 174 -14.67 10.72 29.73
C ALA A 174 -13.96 9.95 30.85
N VAL A 175 -12.69 9.60 30.63
CA VAL A 175 -11.84 9.01 31.66
C VAL A 175 -11.31 10.15 32.55
N PRO A 176 -11.49 10.07 33.87
CA PRO A 176 -11.06 11.14 34.78
C PRO A 176 -9.55 11.42 34.74
N GLN A 177 -9.20 12.68 34.96
CA GLN A 177 -7.82 13.10 35.24
C GLN A 177 -7.46 12.81 36.72
N PRO A 178 -6.20 12.49 37.05
CA PRO A 178 -5.01 12.41 36.17
C PRO A 178 -4.86 11.05 35.45
N ILE A 179 -5.78 10.11 35.66
CA ILE A 179 -5.61 8.69 35.28
C ILE A 179 -5.50 8.52 33.77
N ALA A 180 -6.29 9.28 32.99
CA ALA A 180 -6.20 9.31 31.54
C ALA A 180 -4.80 9.66 31.00
N THR A 181 -4.02 10.43 31.77
CA THR A 181 -2.69 10.92 31.39
C THR A 181 -1.57 9.90 31.69
N MET A 182 -1.81 8.96 32.60
CA MET A 182 -0.82 7.96 33.02
C MET A 182 -1.06 6.58 32.40
N MET A 183 -2.15 6.40 31.67
CA MET A 183 -2.60 5.11 31.16
C MET A 183 -2.11 4.86 29.72
N PRO A 184 -1.39 3.76 29.43
CA PRO A 184 -1.16 3.36 28.04
C PRO A 184 -2.48 2.95 27.39
N VAL A 185 -2.78 3.53 26.23
CA VAL A 185 -4.00 3.23 25.49
C VAL A 185 -3.65 2.30 24.33
N ARG A 186 -4.11 1.05 24.42
CA ARG A 186 -3.91 0.02 23.39
C ARG A 186 -5.26 -0.55 22.96
N PHE A 187 -5.46 -0.63 21.65
CA PHE A 187 -6.72 -1.10 21.08
C PHE A 187 -6.51 -1.75 19.71
N GLU A 188 -7.43 -2.65 19.34
CA GLU A 188 -7.47 -3.30 18.04
C GLU A 188 -8.51 -2.62 17.14
N VAL A 189 -8.09 -2.30 15.92
CA VAL A 189 -8.96 -1.85 14.82
C VAL A 189 -9.24 -3.07 13.94
N PRO A 190 -10.50 -3.53 13.84
CA PRO A 190 -10.86 -4.68 13.02
C PRO A 190 -10.83 -4.34 11.52
N PRO A 191 -10.77 -5.35 10.62
CA PRO A 191 -10.76 -5.11 9.18
C PRO A 191 -11.97 -4.31 8.73
N GLY A 192 -11.74 -3.31 7.87
CA GLY A 192 -12.79 -2.42 7.38
C GLY A 192 -12.96 -1.13 8.19
N GLU A 193 -12.61 -1.14 9.48
CA GLU A 193 -12.74 0.04 10.35
C GLU A 193 -11.52 0.97 10.23
N SER A 194 -11.73 2.26 10.46
CA SER A 194 -10.67 3.26 10.33
C SER A 194 -10.30 3.91 11.66
N VAL A 195 -9.01 4.24 11.79
CA VAL A 195 -8.53 5.22 12.75
C VAL A 195 -8.12 6.50 12.02
N TYR A 196 -8.41 7.64 12.63
CA TYR A 196 -8.09 8.96 12.13
C TYR A 196 -7.08 9.62 13.07
N LEU A 197 -5.96 10.05 12.50
CA LEU A 197 -4.93 10.84 13.15
C LEU A 197 -5.08 12.28 12.67
N THR A 198 -5.51 13.18 13.54
CA THR A 198 -5.73 14.60 13.21
C THR A 198 -4.68 15.45 13.91
N PHE A 199 -4.04 16.31 13.12
CA PHE A 199 -2.92 17.13 13.56
C PHE A 199 -3.38 18.56 13.82
N PRO A 200 -2.78 19.26 14.79
CA PRO A 200 -3.18 20.63 15.13
C PRO A 200 -2.81 21.65 14.06
N SER A 201 -1.81 21.35 13.23
CA SER A 201 -1.36 22.22 12.13
C SER A 201 -0.56 21.43 11.09
N GLU A 202 -0.38 22.00 9.91
CA GLU A 202 0.49 21.44 8.87
C GLU A 202 1.94 21.31 9.35
N ALA A 203 2.43 22.28 10.12
CA ALA A 203 3.78 22.22 10.70
C ALA A 203 3.95 21.02 11.64
N ALA A 204 2.95 20.74 12.49
CA ALA A 204 2.97 19.58 13.38
C ALA A 204 3.02 18.24 12.63
N MET A 205 2.37 18.16 11.47
CA MET A 205 2.46 16.97 10.60
C MET A 205 3.82 16.90 9.91
N ARG A 206 4.28 17.99 9.29
CA ARG A 206 5.54 18.02 8.54
C ARG A 206 6.76 17.74 9.42
N ASP A 207 6.76 18.24 10.65
CA ASP A 207 7.88 18.14 11.57
C ASP A 207 7.81 16.84 12.41
N ALA A 208 6.79 16.01 12.19
CA ALA A 208 6.69 14.66 12.75
C ALA A 208 7.40 13.63 11.87
N SER A 209 7.76 12.49 12.47
CA SER A 209 8.33 11.34 11.77
C SER A 209 7.28 10.26 11.56
N PHE A 210 7.16 9.79 10.32
CA PHE A 210 6.36 8.65 9.92
C PHE A 210 7.29 7.57 9.41
N ARG A 211 7.21 6.37 9.99
CA ARG A 211 8.05 5.25 9.62
C ARG A 211 7.19 4.04 9.33
N LEU A 212 7.52 3.33 8.25
CA LEU A 212 6.96 2.02 7.95
C LEU A 212 8.06 0.98 8.19
N GLY A 213 7.78 -0.03 9.01
CA GLY A 213 8.75 -1.05 9.40
C GLY A 213 9.23 -0.95 10.84
N LEU A 214 10.21 -1.77 11.19
CA LEU A 214 10.83 -1.79 12.51
C LEU A 214 12.12 -0.97 12.48
N PRO A 215 12.46 -0.16 13.49
CA PRO A 215 13.83 0.32 13.62
C PRO A 215 14.79 -0.88 13.80
N ALA A 216 15.90 -0.91 13.06
CA ALA A 216 16.96 -1.91 13.28
C ALA A 216 17.63 -1.71 14.66
N SER A 217 17.68 -0.47 15.13
CA SER A 217 18.07 -0.05 16.48
C SER A 217 17.54 1.36 16.82
N ALA A 218 17.68 1.81 18.07
CA ALA A 218 17.14 3.11 18.54
C ALA A 218 17.69 4.34 17.81
N ASP A 219 18.91 4.23 17.23
CA ASP A 219 19.61 5.31 16.54
C ASP A 219 19.65 5.14 15.01
N GLU A 220 19.07 4.06 14.48
CA GLU A 220 19.02 3.80 13.03
C GLU A 220 17.72 4.27 12.38
N LEU A 221 17.82 4.57 11.08
CA LEU A 221 16.66 4.72 10.20
C LEU A 221 15.84 3.42 10.23
N ALA A 222 14.53 3.52 9.98
CA ALA A 222 13.65 2.35 9.94
C ALA A 222 14.25 1.28 9.02
N SER A 223 14.26 0.02 9.46
CA SER A 223 14.46 -1.09 8.53
C SER A 223 13.27 -1.12 7.58
N ASP A 224 13.56 -1.21 6.28
CA ASP A 224 12.55 -1.14 5.24
C ASP A 224 11.42 -2.15 5.52
N LEU A 225 10.16 -1.72 5.46
CA LEU A 225 9.04 -2.62 5.68
C LEU A 225 8.94 -3.60 4.51
N PRO A 226 9.14 -4.92 4.72
CA PRO A 226 8.98 -5.88 3.64
C PRO A 226 7.50 -6.06 3.31
N ILE A 227 7.13 -5.87 2.05
CA ILE A 227 5.77 -6.02 1.53
C ILE A 227 5.76 -6.86 0.25
N ASP A 228 4.64 -7.51 -0.05
CA ASP A 228 4.51 -8.29 -1.28
C ASP A 228 4.15 -7.39 -2.47
N ARG A 229 3.33 -6.37 -2.24
CA ARG A 229 2.94 -5.38 -3.26
C ARG A 229 2.41 -4.09 -2.64
N PHE A 230 2.42 -3.01 -3.42
CA PHE A 230 1.69 -1.79 -3.11
C PHE A 230 0.86 -1.33 -4.31
N GLU A 231 -0.24 -0.64 -4.03
CA GLU A 231 -1.18 -0.15 -5.02
C GLU A 231 -1.61 1.27 -4.67
N ILE A 232 -1.75 2.12 -5.69
CA ILE A 232 -2.25 3.49 -5.60
C ILE A 232 -3.35 3.66 -6.64
N GLY A 233 -4.45 4.29 -6.24
CA GLY A 233 -5.53 4.63 -7.15
C GLY A 233 -6.67 5.37 -6.48
N PRO A 234 -7.72 5.72 -7.22
CA PRO A 234 -8.89 6.39 -6.67
C PRO A 234 -9.60 5.50 -5.66
N ARG A 235 -10.04 6.11 -4.56
CA ARG A 235 -10.82 5.43 -3.53
C ARG A 235 -12.11 4.87 -4.11
N ARG A 236 -12.54 3.70 -3.61
CA ARG A 236 -13.89 3.22 -3.88
C ARG A 236 -14.90 4.18 -3.24
N ALA A 237 -15.97 4.50 -3.95
CA ALA A 237 -17.02 5.40 -3.45
C ALA A 237 -17.96 4.74 -2.42
N ASP A 238 -17.77 3.44 -2.13
CA ASP A 238 -18.61 2.69 -1.21
C ASP A 238 -18.26 3.04 0.24
N PRO A 239 -19.23 3.52 1.06
CA PRO A 239 -19.01 3.82 2.47
C PRO A 239 -18.58 2.60 3.31
N ALA A 240 -18.83 1.37 2.85
CA ALA A 240 -18.36 0.13 3.48
C ALA A 240 -17.08 -0.45 2.85
N GLY A 241 -16.65 0.10 1.71
CA GLY A 241 -15.65 -0.51 0.85
C GLY A 241 -14.25 0.03 1.10
N THR A 242 -13.44 -0.71 1.85
CA THR A 242 -11.99 -0.51 1.84
C THR A 242 -11.41 -0.93 0.49
N GLY A 243 -10.56 -0.11 -0.10
CA GLY A 243 -9.83 -0.45 -1.32
C GLY A 243 -10.00 0.54 -2.47
N LEU A 244 -9.34 0.22 -3.58
CA LEU A 244 -9.27 1.06 -4.77
C LEU A 244 -10.43 0.76 -5.73
N ALA A 245 -10.97 1.79 -6.38
CA ALA A 245 -11.89 1.62 -7.50
C ALA A 245 -11.18 1.02 -8.73
N ARG A 246 -9.90 1.36 -8.91
CA ARG A 246 -8.97 0.78 -9.87
C ARG A 246 -7.54 1.04 -9.39
N VAL A 247 -6.59 0.19 -9.79
CA VAL A 247 -5.16 0.46 -9.60
C VAL A 247 -4.72 1.38 -10.73
N GLU A 248 -4.09 2.50 -10.40
CA GLU A 248 -3.48 3.41 -11.38
C GLU A 248 -1.97 3.29 -11.36
N GLN A 249 -1.38 3.12 -10.18
CA GLN A 249 0.05 2.92 -10.00
C GLN A 249 0.29 1.82 -8.97
N GLY A 250 1.44 1.17 -9.02
CA GLY A 250 1.81 0.18 -8.02
C GLY A 250 2.97 -0.67 -8.46
N ALA A 251 3.36 -1.60 -7.60
CA ALA A 251 4.27 -2.68 -7.99
C ALA A 251 3.95 -3.95 -7.22
N CYS A 252 4.17 -5.08 -7.89
CA CYS A 252 4.01 -6.43 -7.38
C CYS A 252 5.38 -7.10 -7.33
N GLY A 253 5.89 -7.41 -6.14
CA GLY A 253 7.26 -7.91 -5.93
C GLY A 253 7.51 -9.22 -6.67
N ALA A 254 8.60 -9.29 -7.44
CA ALA A 254 8.99 -10.44 -8.24
C ALA A 254 10.46 -10.33 -8.66
N ALA A 255 11.14 -11.45 -8.88
CA ALA A 255 12.54 -11.46 -9.28
C ALA A 255 12.77 -10.68 -10.59
N ALA A 256 13.76 -9.79 -10.60
CA ALA A 256 14.14 -9.04 -11.79
C ALA A 256 14.40 -9.96 -13.00
N GLY A 257 13.82 -9.61 -14.16
CA GLY A 257 13.92 -10.42 -15.37
C GLY A 257 12.90 -11.55 -15.50
N HIS A 258 12.03 -11.75 -14.49
CA HIS A 258 10.92 -12.69 -14.61
C HIS A 258 9.82 -12.17 -15.56
N PHE A 259 9.24 -13.06 -16.37
CA PHE A 259 8.21 -12.72 -17.37
C PHE A 259 6.90 -13.48 -17.09
N LEU A 260 5.75 -12.82 -17.25
CA LEU A 260 4.45 -13.47 -17.15
C LEU A 260 4.01 -14.08 -18.50
N LEU A 261 4.56 -15.23 -18.83
CA LEU A 261 4.35 -15.89 -20.14
C LEU A 261 2.91 -16.32 -20.44
N THR A 262 2.01 -16.32 -19.47
CA THR A 262 0.63 -16.81 -19.63
C THR A 262 -0.43 -15.73 -19.51
N ARG A 263 -0.05 -14.49 -19.16
CA ARG A 263 -1.00 -13.41 -18.86
C ARG A 263 -0.36 -12.03 -18.99
N LEU A 264 -1.20 -11.06 -19.30
CA LEU A 264 -0.78 -9.66 -19.49
C LEU A 264 -0.90 -8.81 -18.22
N ALA A 265 -1.18 -9.41 -17.06
CA ALA A 265 -1.22 -8.72 -15.78
C ALA A 265 -0.85 -9.64 -14.61
N PRO A 266 -0.09 -9.16 -13.61
CA PRO A 266 0.20 -9.92 -12.41
C PRO A 266 -1.08 -10.15 -11.59
N ARG A 267 -1.20 -11.34 -11.02
CA ARG A 267 -2.15 -11.66 -9.96
C ARG A 267 -1.48 -11.49 -8.61
N ARG A 268 -2.30 -11.41 -7.56
CA ARG A 268 -1.84 -11.37 -6.17
C ARG A 268 -0.90 -12.52 -5.81
N SER A 269 -1.17 -13.71 -6.32
CA SER A 269 -0.35 -14.92 -6.13
C SER A 269 1.05 -14.83 -6.74
N ASP A 270 1.27 -13.86 -7.63
CA ASP A 270 2.53 -13.67 -8.33
C ASP A 270 3.43 -12.67 -7.62
N CYS A 271 2.94 -12.05 -6.54
CA CYS A 271 3.62 -11.03 -5.78
C CYS A 271 4.26 -11.62 -4.52
N GLY A 272 5.50 -11.22 -4.23
CA GLY A 272 6.19 -11.56 -2.99
C GLY A 272 6.96 -12.87 -3.07
N GLY A 273 6.91 -13.65 -1.98
CA GLY A 273 7.79 -14.80 -1.76
C GLY A 273 9.20 -14.35 -1.34
N ASP A 274 10.23 -14.88 -2.00
CA ASP A 274 11.63 -14.47 -1.76
C ASP A 274 11.97 -13.09 -2.36
N ASN A 275 11.07 -12.51 -3.16
CA ASN A 275 11.30 -11.25 -3.88
C ASN A 275 10.34 -10.16 -3.39
N LYS A 276 10.38 -9.87 -2.09
CA LYS A 276 9.59 -8.80 -1.49
C LYS A 276 10.07 -7.42 -1.94
N LEU A 277 9.15 -6.47 -1.96
CA LEU A 277 9.48 -5.05 -2.04
C LEU A 277 9.78 -4.52 -0.64
N ALA A 278 10.52 -3.43 -0.57
CA ALA A 278 10.92 -2.78 0.67
C ALA A 278 10.37 -1.35 0.67
N VAL A 279 9.53 -0.98 1.65
CA VAL A 279 9.10 0.42 1.82
C VAL A 279 10.13 1.16 2.65
N GLU A 280 10.83 2.09 2.03
CA GLU A 280 11.97 2.79 2.61
C GLU A 280 11.55 4.08 3.34
N ASP A 281 10.59 4.80 2.77
CA ASP A 281 10.16 6.10 3.28
C ASP A 281 8.66 6.33 3.04
N LEU A 282 8.04 7.05 3.96
CA LEU A 282 6.67 7.54 3.85
C LEU A 282 6.63 9.00 4.26
N GLN A 283 6.43 9.87 3.26
CA GLN A 283 6.20 11.28 3.49
C GLN A 283 4.70 11.54 3.52
N VAL A 284 4.26 12.19 4.59
CA VAL A 284 2.86 12.54 4.83
C VAL A 284 2.72 14.05 4.78
N ALA A 285 1.89 14.53 3.87
CA ALA A 285 1.47 15.92 3.77
C ALA A 285 -0.05 16.02 3.92
N PRO A 286 -0.61 17.20 4.22
CA PRO A 286 -2.04 17.33 4.56
C PRO A 286 -3.01 16.79 3.51
N SER A 287 -2.56 16.69 2.25
CA SER A 287 -3.39 16.29 1.12
C SER A 287 -2.73 15.29 0.17
N GLN A 288 -1.57 14.74 0.57
CA GLN A 288 -0.76 13.88 -0.26
C GLN A 288 0.05 12.92 0.60
N LEU A 289 0.20 11.69 0.11
CA LEU A 289 1.18 10.72 0.59
C LEU A 289 2.21 10.51 -0.50
N ALA A 290 3.47 10.40 -0.14
CA ALA A 290 4.53 9.94 -1.03
C ALA A 290 5.23 8.76 -0.37
N VAL A 291 5.31 7.64 -1.07
CA VAL A 291 6.00 6.43 -0.60
C VAL A 291 7.21 6.19 -1.46
N LYS A 292 8.32 5.79 -0.84
CA LYS A 292 9.52 5.33 -1.53
C LYS A 292 9.65 3.82 -1.31
N VAL A 293 9.88 3.09 -2.39
CA VAL A 293 9.86 1.63 -2.42
C VAL A 293 11.02 1.14 -3.28
N SER A 294 11.76 0.17 -2.78
CA SER A 294 12.84 -0.50 -3.51
C SER A 294 12.56 -1.98 -3.71
N GLY A 295 13.48 -2.63 -4.42
CA GLY A 295 13.38 -4.01 -4.85
C GLY A 295 13.03 -4.16 -6.33
N SER A 296 12.49 -5.31 -6.68
CA SER A 296 12.13 -5.62 -8.07
C SER A 296 10.72 -6.21 -8.16
N GLY A 297 10.03 -5.94 -9.26
CA GLY A 297 8.67 -6.40 -9.43
C GLY A 297 8.02 -5.98 -10.73
N PHE A 298 6.79 -6.45 -10.94
CA PHE A 298 5.92 -6.00 -12.02
C PHE A 298 5.35 -4.63 -11.67
N VAL A 299 5.82 -3.60 -12.35
CA VAL A 299 5.38 -2.21 -12.15
C VAL A 299 4.06 -1.99 -12.87
N ILE A 300 3.13 -1.26 -12.25
CA ILE A 300 1.87 -0.80 -12.84
C ILE A 300 1.95 0.72 -12.95
N LYS A 301 1.65 1.23 -14.15
CA LYS A 301 1.57 2.67 -14.43
C LYS A 301 0.37 2.94 -15.34
N ASP A 302 -0.39 3.98 -15.01
CA ASP A 302 -1.62 4.37 -15.72
C ASP A 302 -2.60 3.19 -15.87
N GLY A 303 -2.65 2.34 -14.82
CA GLY A 303 -3.49 1.15 -14.73
C GLY A 303 -3.05 -0.03 -15.61
N LYS A 304 -1.89 0.05 -16.26
CA LYS A 304 -1.34 -1.02 -17.09
C LYS A 304 0.01 -1.49 -16.56
N PRO A 305 0.30 -2.80 -16.62
CA PRO A 305 1.64 -3.30 -16.33
C PRO A 305 2.65 -2.68 -17.29
N VAL A 306 3.80 -2.29 -16.77
CA VAL A 306 4.94 -1.87 -17.58
C VAL A 306 5.48 -3.12 -18.27
N VAL A 307 5.53 -3.05 -19.59
CA VAL A 307 6.07 -4.11 -20.44
C VAL A 307 7.54 -3.83 -20.63
N ALA A 308 8.40 -4.81 -20.34
CA ALA A 308 9.73 -4.80 -20.93
C ALA A 308 9.57 -5.55 -22.25
N GLY A 309 9.94 -4.92 -23.36
CA GLY A 309 9.85 -5.53 -24.68
C GLY A 309 10.66 -6.82 -24.72
N LEU A 310 10.04 -7.96 -24.39
CA LEU A 310 10.63 -9.28 -24.54
C LEU A 310 11.00 -9.47 -26.00
N MET A 311 10.14 -8.99 -26.91
CA MET A 311 10.43 -8.89 -28.32
C MET A 311 11.72 -8.10 -28.56
N THR A 312 11.87 -6.90 -27.98
CA THR A 312 13.11 -6.09 -28.07
C THR A 312 14.34 -6.86 -27.57
N LYS A 313 14.22 -7.60 -26.47
CA LYS A 313 15.30 -8.48 -25.96
C LYS A 313 15.61 -9.61 -26.94
N ILE A 314 14.60 -10.28 -27.49
CA ILE A 314 14.77 -11.36 -28.48
C ILE A 314 15.43 -10.81 -29.76
N THR A 315 14.95 -9.68 -30.26
CA THR A 315 15.45 -9.04 -31.49
C THR A 315 16.78 -8.32 -31.32
N SER A 316 17.26 -8.16 -30.08
CA SER A 316 18.63 -7.67 -29.84
C SER A 316 19.68 -8.59 -30.47
N ASN A 317 19.37 -9.87 -30.62
CA ASN A 317 20.15 -10.79 -31.43
C ASN A 317 19.79 -10.64 -32.92
N LYS A 318 20.74 -10.11 -33.71
CA LYS A 318 20.56 -9.85 -35.15
C LYS A 318 20.17 -11.10 -35.95
N LEU A 319 20.67 -12.27 -35.58
CA LEU A 319 20.33 -13.53 -36.26
C LEU A 319 18.85 -13.87 -36.03
N VAL A 320 18.39 -13.79 -34.79
CA VAL A 320 17.00 -14.08 -34.42
C VAL A 320 16.06 -13.06 -35.03
N ALA A 321 16.43 -11.78 -35.03
CA ALA A 321 15.67 -10.73 -35.70
C ALA A 321 15.52 -10.99 -37.21
N ALA A 322 16.60 -11.39 -37.89
CA ALA A 322 16.56 -11.72 -39.31
C ALA A 322 15.69 -12.96 -39.60
N LEU A 323 15.78 -14.00 -38.77
CA LEU A 323 14.94 -15.20 -38.89
C LEU A 323 13.45 -14.88 -38.70
N LEU A 324 13.12 -14.04 -37.71
CA LEU A 324 11.75 -13.57 -37.49
C LEU A 324 11.24 -12.74 -38.68
N ALA A 325 12.06 -11.81 -39.20
CA ALA A 325 11.71 -11.01 -40.37
C ALA A 325 11.44 -11.88 -41.61
N LEU A 326 12.30 -12.87 -41.86
CA LEU A 326 12.12 -13.83 -42.95
C LEU A 326 10.84 -14.67 -42.77
N PHE A 327 10.57 -15.12 -41.56
CA PHE A 327 9.35 -15.86 -41.24
C PHE A 327 8.09 -15.01 -41.53
N TYR A 328 8.07 -13.73 -41.13
CA TYR A 328 6.94 -12.84 -41.42
C TYR A 328 6.79 -12.53 -42.91
N ALA A 329 7.88 -12.29 -43.62
CA ALA A 329 7.85 -12.09 -45.06
C ALA A 329 7.31 -13.32 -45.79
N ALA A 330 7.74 -14.51 -45.39
CA ALA A 330 7.25 -15.78 -45.93
C ALA A 330 5.76 -16.00 -45.62
N LEU A 331 5.32 -15.73 -44.38
CA LEU A 331 3.93 -15.84 -43.97
C LEU A 331 3.03 -14.88 -44.76
N ALA A 332 3.41 -13.60 -44.85
CA ALA A 332 2.67 -12.60 -45.61
C ALA A 332 2.59 -12.96 -47.11
N GLY A 333 3.69 -13.41 -47.70
CA GLY A 333 3.73 -13.88 -49.09
C GLY A 333 2.81 -15.09 -49.32
N TRP A 334 2.82 -16.06 -48.41
CA TRP A 334 1.94 -17.23 -48.48
C TRP A 334 0.44 -16.88 -48.34
N VAL A 335 0.11 -15.96 -47.42
CA VAL A 335 -1.26 -15.45 -47.25
C VAL A 335 -1.73 -14.73 -48.51
N TRP A 336 -0.89 -13.84 -49.06
CA TRP A 336 -1.18 -13.11 -50.29
C TRP A 336 -1.46 -14.06 -51.46
N LYS A 337 -0.58 -15.06 -51.66
CA LYS A 337 -0.74 -16.09 -52.69
C LYS A 337 -2.01 -16.91 -52.49
N SER A 338 -2.35 -17.25 -51.26
CA SER A 338 -3.56 -18.02 -50.92
C SER A 338 -4.86 -17.23 -51.12
N LEU A 339 -4.83 -15.90 -50.93
CA LEU A 339 -5.99 -15.02 -51.12
C LEU A 339 -6.22 -14.66 -52.58
N THR A 340 -5.15 -14.33 -53.30
CA THR A 340 -5.20 -13.84 -54.70
C THR A 340 -5.17 -14.96 -55.73
N GLY A 341 -4.82 -16.20 -55.34
CA GLY A 341 -4.66 -17.32 -56.27
C GLY A 341 -3.42 -17.18 -57.17
N GLY A 342 -2.57 -16.20 -56.91
CA GLY A 342 -1.41 -15.85 -57.74
C GLY A 342 -0.33 -16.92 -57.72
N ALA A 343 -0.37 -17.83 -58.70
CA ALA A 343 0.83 -18.48 -59.18
C ALA A 343 1.59 -17.48 -60.06
N LYS A 344 2.64 -16.87 -59.51
CA LYS A 344 3.86 -16.59 -60.24
C LYS A 344 5.01 -17.17 -59.43
#